data_AF-A0A068UMV8-F1
#
_entry.id   AF-A0A068UMV8-F1
#
_cell.length_a   1.000
_cell.length_b   1.000
_cell.length_c   1.000
_cell.angle_alpha   90.00
_cell.angle_beta   90.00
_cell.angle_gamma   90.00
#
_symmetry.space_group_name_H-M   'P 1'
#
loop_
_entity.id
_entity.type
_entity.pdbx_description
1 polymer ?
#
loop_
_entity_poly.entity_id
_entity_poly.type
_entity_poly.pdbx_seq_one_letter_code
_entity_poly.pdbx_strand_id
1 'polypeptide(L)' 'MVNAIKGLMISCDVPMAQFIINMNAALPQSQKFIIHVLDSTHLFVRSDVAGMIRSAIAEFREQNTYEKPS' A
#
# COMPACT_ATOMS: atom_id res chain seq x y z
N MET A 1 -20.63 4.35 -20.39
CA MET A 1 -20.62 5.30 -19.25
C MET A 1 -19.28 5.18 -18.54
N VAL A 2 -18.62 6.29 -18.23
CA VAL A 2 -17.32 6.31 -17.53
C VAL A 2 -17.57 6.66 -16.07
N ASN A 3 -16.97 5.90 -15.14
CA ASN A 3 -16.99 6.21 -13.72
C ASN A 3 -15.63 6.77 -13.32
N ALA A 4 -15.57 8.04 -12.90
CA ALA A 4 -14.35 8.71 -12.48
C ALA A 4 -14.31 8.80 -10.95
N ILE A 5 -13.31 8.18 -10.35
CA ILE A 5 -13.11 8.15 -8.90
C ILE A 5 -11.81 8.88 -8.57
N LYS A 6 -11.83 9.79 -7.59
CA LYS A 6 -10.63 10.44 -7.07
C LYS A 6 -9.91 9.48 -6.11
N GLY A 7 -8.60 9.36 -6.25
CA GLY A 7 -7.79 8.46 -5.42
C GLY A 7 -6.31 8.77 -5.55
N LEU A 8 -5.49 7.92 -4.93
CA LEU A 8 -4.05 7.98 -5.00
C LEU A 8 -3.54 6.81 -5.87
N MET A 9 -2.67 7.13 -6.83
CA MET A 9 -1.89 6.13 -7.55
C MET A 9 -0.57 5.91 -6.81
N ILE A 10 -0.30 4.66 -6.45
CA ILE A 10 0.97 4.24 -5.85
C ILE A 10 1.75 3.48 -6.91
N SER A 11 3.01 3.87 -7.11
CA SER A 11 3.99 3.13 -7.90
C SER A 11 5.09 2.66 -6.97
N CYS A 12 5.36 1.36 -6.96
CA CYS A 12 6.37 0.72 -6.13
C CYS A 12 6.84 -0.59 -6.76
N ASP A 13 7.93 -1.15 -6.26
CA ASP A 13 8.39 -2.48 -6.65
C ASP A 13 7.41 -3.58 -6.21
N VAL A 14 7.50 -4.73 -6.89
CA VAL A 14 6.58 -5.86 -6.69
C VAL A 14 6.44 -6.30 -5.23
N PRO A 15 7.51 -6.46 -4.42
CA PRO A 15 7.34 -6.90 -3.04
C PRO A 15 6.61 -5.86 -2.17
N MET A 16 6.82 -4.56 -2.41
CA MET A 16 6.08 -3.51 -1.71
C MET A 16 4.60 -3.50 -2.11
N ALA A 17 4.29 -3.72 -3.38
CA ALA A 17 2.90 -3.85 -3.83
C ALA A 17 2.20 -5.04 -3.14
N GLN A 18 2.87 -6.19 -3.05
CA GLN A 18 2.36 -7.37 -2.35
C GLN A 18 2.16 -7.13 -0.85
N PHE A 19 3.10 -6.42 -0.20
CA PHE A 19 2.95 -6.01 1.19
C PHE A 19 1.69 -5.15 1.40
N ILE A 20 1.44 -4.15 0.55
CA ILE A 20 0.25 -3.28 0.63
C ILE A 20 -1.04 -4.08 0.37
N ILE A 21 -1.02 -5.01 -0.59
CA ILE A 21 -2.16 -5.90 -0.88
C ILE A 21 -2.49 -6.76 0.35
N ASN A 22 -1.48 -7.34 0.99
CA ASN A 22 -1.66 -8.15 2.18
C ASN A 22 -2.19 -7.32 3.36
N MET A 23 -1.64 -6.12 3.57
CA MET A 23 -2.12 -5.17 4.58
C MET A 23 -3.62 -4.83 4.36
N ASN A 24 -4.04 -4.59 3.12
CA ASN A 24 -5.44 -4.37 2.79
C ASN A 24 -6.32 -5.62 2.99
N ALA A 25 -5.78 -6.82 2.73
CA ALA A 25 -6.49 -8.08 2.91
C ALA A 25 -6.75 -8.41 4.39
N ALA A 26 -5.84 -8.01 5.28
CA ALA A 26 -5.96 -8.21 6.72
C ALA A 26 -7.02 -7.30 7.39
N LEU A 27 -7.47 -6.25 6.71
CA LEU A 27 -8.46 -5.31 7.25
C LEU A 27 -9.90 -5.80 7.06
N PRO A 28 -10.83 -5.44 7.98
CA PRO A 28 -12.26 -5.61 7.78
C PRO A 28 -12.74 -4.94 6.48
N GLN A 29 -13.82 -5.45 5.90
CA GLN A 29 -14.33 -4.97 4.62
C GLN A 29 -14.64 -3.46 4.60
N SER A 30 -15.09 -2.89 5.71
CA SER A 30 -15.35 -1.45 5.87
C SER A 30 -14.10 -0.57 5.84
N GLN A 31 -12.92 -1.16 6.07
CA GLN A 31 -11.64 -0.48 6.18
C GLN A 31 -10.72 -0.75 4.99
N LYS A 32 -11.14 -1.61 4.05
CA LYS A 32 -10.39 -1.82 2.80
C LYS A 32 -10.22 -0.51 2.05
N PHE A 33 -9.02 -0.31 1.51
CA PHE A 33 -8.60 0.94 0.92
C PHE A 33 -8.09 0.81 -0.51
N ILE A 34 -7.78 -0.39 -0.98
CA ILE A 34 -7.48 -0.63 -2.39
C ILE A 34 -8.77 -0.57 -3.20
N ILE A 35 -8.81 0.33 -4.18
CA ILE A 35 -9.92 0.46 -5.13
C ILE A 35 -9.66 -0.50 -6.30
N HIS A 36 -8.46 -0.44 -6.89
CA HIS A 36 -8.03 -1.34 -7.97
C HIS A 36 -6.54 -1.68 -7.87
N VAL A 37 -6.21 -2.93 -8.18
CA VAL A 37 -4.84 -3.34 -8.54
C VAL A 37 -4.72 -3.13 -10.04
N LEU A 38 -3.84 -2.23 -10.48
CA LEU A 38 -3.69 -1.88 -11.89
C LEU A 38 -2.74 -2.86 -12.59
N ASP A 39 -1.62 -3.16 -11.93
CA ASP A 39 -0.64 -4.18 -12.33
C ASP A 39 0.18 -4.63 -11.10
N SER A 40 1.31 -5.32 -11.31
CA SER A 40 2.18 -5.83 -10.25
C SER A 40 2.96 -4.75 -9.48
N THR A 41 3.02 -3.52 -9.99
CA THR A 41 3.79 -2.38 -9.46
C THR A 41 2.94 -1.15 -9.19
N HIS A 42 1.69 -1.14 -9.67
CA HIS A 42 0.77 -0.01 -9.57
C HIS A 42 -0.52 -0.38 -8.87
N LEU A 43 -0.85 0.42 -7.85
CA LEU A 43 -2.08 0.29 -7.07
C LEU A 43 -2.85 1.60 -7.11
N PHE A 44 -4.18 1.51 -7.19
CA PHE A 44 -5.08 2.65 -7.03
C PHE A 44 -5.85 2.52 -5.72
N VAL A 45 -5.63 3.47 -4.82
CA VAL A 45 -6.14 3.43 -3.43
C VAL A 45 -6.92 4.70 -3.08
N ARG A 46 -7.65 4.67 -1.96
CA ARG A 46 -8.31 5.86 -1.42
C ARG A 46 -7.29 6.95 -1.04
N SER A 47 -7.68 8.22 -1.15
CA SER A 47 -6.77 9.35 -0.89
C SER A 47 -6.41 9.54 0.59
N ASP A 48 -7.22 9.04 1.52
CA ASP A 48 -7.08 9.25 2.96
C ASP A 48 -6.07 8.30 3.63
N VAL A 49 -5.63 7.25 2.94
CA VAL A 49 -4.74 6.23 3.51
C VAL A 49 -3.25 6.46 3.26
N ALA A 50 -2.89 7.56 2.59
CA ALA A 50 -1.50 7.86 2.23
C ALA A 50 -0.56 7.88 3.44
N GLY A 51 -1.00 8.49 4.55
CA GLY A 51 -0.22 8.55 5.79
C GLY A 51 -0.01 7.17 6.41
N MET A 52 -1.08 6.38 6.51
CA MET A 52 -1.04 5.02 7.06
C MET A 52 -0.09 4.11 6.26
N ILE A 53 -0.17 4.14 4.92
CA ILE A 53 0.71 3.35 4.06
C ILE A 53 2.17 3.76 4.23
N ARG A 54 2.46 5.07 4.29
CA ARG A 54 3.84 5.57 4.48
C ARG A 54 4.44 5.11 5.80
N SER A 55 3.69 5.19 6.89
CA SER A 55 4.15 4.74 8.22
C SER A 55 4.40 3.24 8.25
N ALA A 56 3.46 2.44 7.71
CA ALA A 56 3.60 0.98 7.67
C ALA A 56 4.80 0.53 6.83
N ILE A 57 5.08 1.19 5.71
CA ILE A 57 6.26 0.90 4.89
C ILE A 57 7.55 1.29 5.61
N ALA A 58 7.57 2.43 6.32
CA ALA A 58 8.75 2.85 7.08
C ALA A 58 9.10 1.82 8.17
N GLU A 59 8.10 1.40 8.95
CA GLU A 59 8.26 0.37 9.99
C GLU A 59 8.70 -0.97 9.40
N PHE A 60 8.06 -1.40 8.30
CA PHE A 60 8.44 -2.63 7.61
C PHE A 60 9.90 -2.58 7.15
N ARG A 61 10.35 -1.45 6.59
CA ARG A 61 11.74 -1.30 6.14
C ARG A 61 12.71 -1.33 7.32
N GLU A 62 12.40 -0.68 8.42
CA GLU A 62 13.22 -0.67 9.62
C GLU A 62 13.41 -2.09 10.18
N GLN A 63 12.32 -2.84 10.32
CA GLN A 63 12.35 -4.23 10.82
C GLN A 63 13.13 -5.20 9.90
N ASN A 64 13.19 -4.92 8.60
CA ASN A 64 13.87 -5.76 7.61
C ASN A 64 15.26 -5.25 7.24
N THR A 65 15.70 -4.10 7.78
CA THR A 65 17.04 -3.57 7.56
C THR A 65 17.97 -4.12 8.62
N TYR A 66 19.00 -4.84 8.19
CA TYR A 66 20.07 -5.25 9.10
C TYR A 66 20.91 -4.02 9.48
N GLU A 67 20.96 -3.72 10.77
CA GLU A 67 21.92 -2.79 11.33
C GLU A 67 23.11 -3.56 11.90
N LYS A 68 24.33 -3.16 11.52
CA LYS A 68 25.54 -3.77 12.04
C LYS A 68 25.62 -3.49 13.55
N PRO A 69 25.75 -4.53 14.41
CA PRO A 69 26.00 -4.32 15.83
C PRO A 69 27.33 -3.59 16.04
N SER A 70 27.30 -2.56 16.87
CA SER A 70 28.49 -1.80 17.30
C SER A 70 29.49 -2.68 18.06
#